data_AF-A0A960XUQ8-F1
#
_entry.id   AF-A0A960XUQ8-F1
#
_cell.length_a   1.000
_cell.length_b   1.000
_cell.length_c   1.000
_cell.angle_alpha   90.00
_cell.angle_beta   90.00
_cell.angle_gamma   90.00
#
_symmetry.space_group_name_H-M   'P 1'
#
loop_
_entity.id
_entity.type
_entity.pdbx_description
1 polymer ?
#
loop_
_entity_poly.entity_id
_entity_poly.type
_entity_poly.pdbx_seq_one_letter_code
_entity_poly.pdbx_strand_id
1 'polypeptide(L)' 'MNIAKFSLLSGALLAFLGVAAGAFGGHALKERLAAADLAIFEVGVRYHMYHALALVALAPCMQLLGEEGLA' A
#
# COMPACT_ATOMS: atom_id res chain seq x y z
N MET A 1 -6.79 19.70 -4.67
CA MET A 1 -7.15 18.26 -4.50
C MET A 1 -7.87 18.14 -3.15
N ASN A 2 -9.01 17.44 -3.06
CA ASN A 2 -9.63 17.18 -1.74
C ASN A 2 -8.99 15.94 -1.09
N ILE A 3 -9.20 15.76 0.21
CA ILE A 3 -8.50 14.74 1.00
C ILE A 3 -8.78 13.32 0.50
N ALA A 4 -10.03 13.01 0.12
CA ALA A 4 -10.38 11.70 -0.43
C ALA A 4 -9.64 11.36 -1.72
N LYS A 5 -9.57 12.32 -2.68
CA LYS A 5 -8.80 12.14 -3.92
C LYS A 5 -7.31 12.01 -3.67
N PHE A 6 -6.78 12.76 -2.71
CA PHE A 6 -5.39 12.65 -2.30
C PHE A 6 -5.08 11.24 -1.77
N SER A 7 -5.87 10.73 -0.82
CA SER A 7 -5.70 9.38 -0.26
C SER A 7 -5.77 8.29 -1.33
N LEU A 8 -6.72 8.38 -2.27
CA LEU A 8 -6.87 7.41 -3.34
C LEU A 8 -5.65 7.40 -4.28
N LEU A 9 -5.16 8.57 -4.70
CA LEU A 9 -4.00 8.69 -5.58
C LEU A 9 -2.72 8.20 -4.88
N SER A 10 -2.51 8.58 -3.62
CA SER A 10 -1.38 8.12 -2.83
C SER A 10 -1.42 6.60 -2.62
N GLY A 11 -2.59 6.04 -2.29
CA GLY A 11 -2.77 4.60 -2.13
C GLY A 11 -2.49 3.83 -3.42
N ALA A 12 -2.99 4.32 -4.56
CA ALA A 12 -2.72 3.70 -5.87
C ALA A 12 -1.24 3.73 -6.26
N LEU A 13 -0.57 4.87 -6.06
CA LEU A 13 0.87 5.00 -6.31
C LEU A 13 1.68 4.05 -5.40
N LEU A 14 1.35 4.00 -4.11
CA LEU A 14 2.02 3.11 -3.17
C LEU A 14 1.75 1.64 -3.50
N ALA A 15 0.55 1.27 -3.93
CA ALA A 15 0.24 -0.09 -4.37
C ALA A 15 1.09 -0.49 -5.59
N PHE A 16 1.22 0.41 -6.56
CA PHE A 16 2.11 0.20 -7.71
C PHE A 16 3.56 -0.03 -7.27
N LEU A 17 4.08 0.81 -6.36
CA LEU A 17 5.43 0.65 -5.81
C LEU A 17 5.60 -0.66 -5.03
N GLY A 18 4.58 -1.07 -4.27
CA GLY A 18 4.60 -2.34 -3.53
C GLY A 18 4.64 -3.56 -4.45
N VAL A 19 3.86 -3.55 -5.54
CA VAL A 19 3.91 -4.59 -6.57
C VAL A 19 5.28 -4.63 -7.26
N ALA A 20 5.81 -3.47 -7.65
CA ALA A 20 7.13 -3.38 -8.27
C ALA A 20 8.23 -3.90 -7.31
N ALA A 21 8.21 -3.49 -6.05
CA ALA A 21 9.14 -3.95 -5.03
C ALA A 21 9.04 -5.47 -4.80
N GLY A 22 7.83 -6.02 -4.72
CA GLY A 22 7.63 -7.47 -4.56
C GLY A 22 8.13 -8.28 -5.75
N ALA A 23 7.67 -7.94 -6.96
CA ALA A 23 7.98 -8.70 -8.17
C ALA A 23 9.46 -8.58 -8.58
N PHE A 24 9.97 -7.36 -8.70
CA PHE A 24 11.35 -7.14 -9.13
C PHE A 24 12.34 -7.30 -7.98
N GLY A 25 12.02 -6.79 -6.79
CA GLY A 25 12.88 -6.91 -5.62
C GLY A 25 13.04 -8.36 -5.18
N GLY A 26 11.95 -9.13 -5.07
CA GLY A 26 12.05 -10.56 -4.72
C GLY A 26 12.91 -11.34 -5.73
N HIS A 27 12.72 -11.09 -7.03
CA HIS A 27 13.52 -11.75 -8.06
C HIS A 27 15.01 -11.38 -8.01
N ALA A 28 15.32 -10.10 -7.80
CA ALA A 28 16.70 -9.61 -7.77
C ALA A 28 17.44 -9.94 -6.45
N LEU A 29 16.72 -10.04 -5.34
CA LEU A 29 17.31 -10.24 -4.00
C LEU A 29 17.44 -11.71 -3.60
N LYS A 30 16.67 -12.63 -4.19
CA LYS A 30 16.68 -14.05 -3.79
C LYS A 30 18.06 -14.73 -3.85
N GLU A 31 18.92 -14.30 -4.78
CA GLU A 31 20.30 -14.83 -4.93
C GLU A 31 21.33 -14.04 -4.11
N ARG A 32 20.92 -12.93 -3.48
CA ARG A 32 21.81 -11.98 -2.79
C ARG A 32 21.62 -11.94 -1.28
N LEU A 33 20.49 -12.45 -0.79
CA LEU A 33 20.13 -12.46 0.63
C LEU A 33 20.01 -13.89 1.16
N ALA A 34 20.27 -14.05 2.45
CA ALA A 34 19.90 -15.27 3.15
C ALA A 34 18.36 -15.41 3.16
N ALA A 35 17.85 -16.64 3.24
CA ALA A 35 16.42 -16.91 3.22
C ALA A 35 15.64 -16.16 4.32
N ALA A 36 16.24 -15.98 5.51
CA ALA A 36 15.65 -15.22 6.60
C ALA A 36 15.48 -13.72 6.25
N ASP A 37 16.49 -13.12 5.61
CA ASP A 37 16.45 -11.70 5.22
C ASP A 37 15.49 -11.47 4.06
N LEU A 38 15.41 -12.42 3.11
CA LEU A 38 14.42 -12.37 2.04
C LEU A 38 12.99 -12.45 2.60
N ALA A 39 12.76 -13.29 3.61
CA ALA A 39 11.46 -13.36 4.29
C ALA A 39 11.12 -12.05 5.01
N ILE A 40 12.10 -11.38 5.62
CA ILE A 40 11.91 -10.04 6.23
C ILE A 40 11.56 -9.01 5.16
N PHE A 41 12.25 -9.02 4.01
CA PHE A 41 11.92 -8.16 2.87
C PHE A 41 10.48 -8.36 2.40
N GLU A 42 10.03 -9.61 2.23
CA GLU A 42 8.65 -9.93 1.83
C GLU A 42 7.62 -9.47 2.86
N VAL A 43 7.91 -9.58 4.16
CA VAL A 43 7.05 -9.01 5.22
C VAL A 43 6.95 -7.49 5.08
N GLY A 44 8.06 -6.80 4.80
CA GLY A 44 8.09 -5.37 4.53
C GLY A 44 7.23 -4.97 3.33
N VAL A 45 7.37 -5.67 2.19
CA VAL A 45 6.54 -5.45 1.00
C VAL A 45 5.05 -5.67 1.30
N ARG A 46 4.72 -6.70 2.08
CA ARG A 46 3.34 -6.97 2.50
C ARG A 46 2.77 -5.86 3.38
N TYR A 47 3.52 -5.35 4.35
CA TYR A 47 3.10 -4.19 5.13
C TYR A 47 2.94 -2.94 4.26
N HIS A 48 3.84 -2.68 3.31
CA HIS A 48 3.69 -1.60 2.35
C HIS A 48 2.38 -1.71 1.56
N MET A 49 2.05 -2.90 1.06
CA MET A 49 0.78 -3.16 0.38
C MET A 49 -0.44 -2.96 1.28
N TYR A 50 -0.38 -3.37 2.56
CA TYR A 50 -1.48 -3.12 3.50
C TYR A 50 -1.73 -1.63 3.74
N HIS A 51 -0.67 -0.82 3.87
CA HIS A 51 -0.82 0.63 3.99
C HIS A 51 -1.38 1.27 2.72
N ALA A 52 -0.94 0.80 1.54
CA ALA A 52 -1.47 1.26 0.27
C ALA A 52 -2.98 0.96 0.14
N LEU A 53 -3.40 -0.27 0.48
CA LEU A 53 -4.80 -0.67 0.48
C LEU A 53 -5.63 0.10 1.52
N ALA A 54 -5.07 0.34 2.71
CA ALA A 54 -5.73 1.16 3.74
C ALA A 54 -6.01 2.58 3.23
N LEU A 55 -5.07 3.20 2.52
CA LEU A 55 -5.26 4.54 1.93
C LEU A 55 -6.33 4.54 0.82
N VAL A 56 -6.37 3.49 -0.01
CA VAL A 56 -7.43 3.32 -1.02
C VAL A 56 -8.80 3.17 -0.34
N ALA A 57 -8.89 2.36 0.72
CA ALA A 57 -10.13 2.13 1.47
C ALA A 57 -10.58 3.36 2.29
N LEU A 58 -9.66 4.25 2.67
CA LEU A 58 -9.98 5.46 3.41
C LEU A 58 -10.82 6.45 2.58
N ALA A 59 -10.61 6.51 1.25
CA ALA A 59 -11.35 7.43 0.38
C ALA A 59 -12.88 7.24 0.43
N PRO A 60 -13.46 6.03 0.22
CA PRO A 60 -14.89 5.81 0.38
C PRO A 60 -15.35 5.92 1.84
N CYS A 61 -14.53 5.52 2.82
CA CYS A 61 -14.85 5.67 4.25
C CYS A 61 -15.09 7.15 4.62
N MET A 62 -14.27 8.06 4.10
CA MET A 62 -14.46 9.50 4.29
C MET A 62 -15.73 10.05 3.64
N GLN A 63 -16.20 9.44 2.55
CA GLN A 63 -17.46 9.83 1.92
C GLN A 63 -18.65 9.41 2.77
N LEU A 64 -18.63 8.19 3.31
CA LEU A 64 -19.68 7.66 4.19
C LEU A 64 -19.77 8.45 5.50
N LEU A 65 -18.64 8.75 6.15
CA LEU A 65 -18.61 9.56 7.37
C LEU A 65 -19.04 11.02 7.15
N GLY A 66 -18.85 11.54 5.93
CA GLY A 66 -19.33 12.88 5.55
C GLY A 66 -20.85 12.96 5.41
N GLU A 67 -21.52 11.84 5.15
CA GLU A 67 -22.98 11.79 4.99
C GLU A 67 -23.72 11.62 6.33
N GLU A 68 -23.07 11.07 7.36
CA GLU A 68 -23.69 10.82 8.69
C GLU A 68 -23.45 11.94 9.73
N GLY A 69 -22.57 12.90 9.43
CA GLY A 69 -22.19 13.98 10.35
C GLY A 69 -23.01 15.28 10.25
N LEU A 70 -24.06 15.31 9.43
CA LEU A 70 -24.89 16.52 9.21
C LEU A 70 -26.35 16.17 8.86
N ALA A 71 -26.95 15.27 9.64
CA ALA A 71 -28.39 15.06 9.70
C ALA A 71 -28.92 15.38 11.09
#